data_AF-U1P7J6-F1
#
_entry.id   AF-U1P7J6-F1
#
_cell.length_a   1.000
_cell.length_b   1.000
_cell.length_c   1.000
_cell.angle_alpha   90.00
_cell.angle_beta   90.00
_cell.angle_gamma   90.00
#
_symmetry.space_group_name_H-M   'P 1'
#
loop_
_entity.id
_entity.type
_entity.pdbx_description
1 polymer ?
#
loop_
_entity_poly.entity_id
_entity_poly.type
_entity_poly.pdbx_seq_one_letter_code
_entity_poly.pdbx_strand_id
1 'polypeptide(L)'
;MTVAVEPTTVSLDVFAYTATERAATLAAFGRELRSTHRFELAGLTDAEQEFITMTIEEGSFYKGPSDGVDNEVFGGVADRFVSQPALFTPDESEGEWLTRYDGTDYWVRIDFVRMSEYADRLRSVEKL
;
A
#
# COMPACT_ATOMS: atom_id res chain seq x y z
N MET A 1 66.52 5.18 -9.27
CA MET A 1 65.29 5.28 -10.08
C MET A 1 64.16 5.63 -9.13
N THR A 2 63.69 6.87 -9.17
CA THR A 2 62.62 7.39 -8.31
C THR A 2 61.35 7.49 -9.14
N VAL A 3 60.30 6.79 -8.74
CA VAL A 3 58.98 6.85 -9.38
C VAL A 3 58.28 8.12 -8.92
N ALA A 4 57.82 8.95 -9.87
CA ALA A 4 56.99 10.11 -9.59
C ALA A 4 55.52 9.65 -9.47
N VAL A 5 54.86 10.05 -8.38
CA VAL A 5 53.43 9.79 -8.15
C VAL A 5 52.69 11.11 -8.32
N GLU A 6 51.76 11.16 -9.27
CA GLU A 6 50.88 12.32 -9.47
C GLU A 6 49.54 12.09 -8.75
N PRO A 7 49.17 12.94 -7.78
CA PRO A 7 47.90 12.80 -7.08
C PRO A 7 46.72 13.16 -8.02
N THR A 8 45.73 12.28 -8.08
CA THR A 8 44.44 12.55 -8.75
C THR A 8 43.35 12.73 -7.70
N THR A 9 42.58 13.81 -7.81
CA THR A 9 41.41 14.04 -6.95
C THR A 9 40.19 13.39 -7.59
N VAL A 10 39.42 12.63 -6.80
CA VAL A 10 38.16 12.00 -7.21
C VAL A 10 37.05 12.36 -6.23
N SER A 11 35.83 12.54 -6.73
CA SER A 11 34.65 12.70 -5.88
C SER A 11 34.18 11.34 -5.39
N LEU A 12 33.92 11.23 -4.10
CA LEU A 12 33.37 10.03 -3.47
C LEU A 12 32.00 10.39 -2.88
N ASP A 13 30.95 9.72 -3.35
CA ASP A 13 29.63 9.86 -2.75
C ASP A 13 29.63 9.21 -1.37
N VAL A 14 29.35 10.00 -0.33
CA VAL A 14 29.25 9.53 1.04
C VAL A 14 27.77 9.50 1.43
N PHE A 15 27.26 8.30 1.68
CA PHE A 15 25.88 8.10 2.11
C PHE A 15 25.83 7.96 3.64
N ALA A 16 25.00 8.79 4.29
CA ALA A 16 24.70 8.68 5.71
C ALA A 16 23.31 8.05 5.89
N TYR A 17 23.26 6.96 6.66
CA TYR A 17 22.01 6.26 6.96
C TYR A 17 21.62 6.52 8.41
N THR A 18 20.40 7.01 8.62
CA THR A 18 19.79 7.15 9.96
C THR A 18 18.56 6.26 10.04
N ALA A 19 18.49 5.44 11.09
CA ALA A 19 17.30 4.66 11.42
C ALA A 19 16.57 5.31 12.61
N THR A 20 15.26 5.42 12.53
CA THR A 20 14.40 5.84 13.65
C THR A 20 13.67 4.61 14.16
N GLU A 21 13.86 4.28 15.43
CA GLU A 21 13.10 3.22 16.08
C GLU A 21 11.62 3.61 16.14
N ARG A 22 10.76 2.80 15.53
CA ARG A 22 9.30 3.00 15.54
C ARG A 22 8.66 2.38 16.79
N ALA A 23 9.09 1.18 17.14
CA ALA A 23 8.65 0.51 18.36
C ALA A 23 9.71 -0.48 18.85
N ALA A 24 9.75 -0.70 20.16
CA ALA A 24 10.72 -1.60 20.81
C ALA A 24 10.54 -3.09 20.44
N THR A 25 9.38 -3.49 19.92
CA THR A 25 9.10 -4.87 19.51
C THR A 25 8.11 -4.93 18.35
N LEU A 26 8.11 -6.05 17.61
CA LEU A 26 7.12 -6.33 16.57
C LEU A 26 5.68 -6.30 17.10
N ALA A 27 5.46 -6.79 18.33
CA ALA A 27 4.14 -6.80 18.95
C ALA A 27 3.67 -5.39 19.35
N ALA A 28 4.59 -4.50 19.71
CA ALA A 28 4.29 -3.09 19.95
C ALA A 28 3.96 -2.38 18.62
N PHE A 29 4.80 -2.58 17.60
CA PHE A 29 4.57 -2.03 16.25
C PHE A 29 3.22 -2.44 15.68
N GLY A 30 2.89 -3.75 15.71
CA GLY A 30 1.61 -4.23 15.19
C GLY A 30 0.39 -3.71 15.97
N ARG A 31 0.54 -3.37 17.26
CA ARG A 31 -0.54 -2.72 18.04
C ARG A 31 -0.71 -1.26 17.64
N GLU A 32 0.38 -0.53 17.49
CA GLU A 32 0.37 0.85 17.03
C GLU A 32 -0.23 0.95 15.62
N LEU A 33 0.24 0.12 14.68
CA LEU A 33 -0.26 0.05 13.32
C LEU A 33 -1.78 -0.20 13.28
N ARG A 34 -2.27 -1.19 14.05
CA ARG A 34 -3.71 -1.49 14.17
C ARG A 34 -4.53 -0.40 14.86
N SER A 35 -3.92 0.34 15.79
CA SER A 35 -4.61 1.39 16.54
C SER A 35 -4.73 2.68 15.75
N THR A 36 -3.72 2.98 14.94
CA THR A 36 -3.58 4.29 14.28
C THR A 36 -4.08 4.26 12.85
N HIS A 37 -3.85 3.16 12.12
CA HIS A 37 -4.02 3.15 10.67
C HIS A 37 -5.03 2.12 10.15
N ARG A 38 -5.54 1.24 11.01
CA ARG A 38 -6.59 0.30 10.62
C ARG A 38 -7.91 1.03 10.44
N PHE A 39 -8.56 0.82 9.30
CA PHE A 39 -9.92 1.32 9.07
C PHE A 39 -10.92 0.17 8.88
N GLU A 40 -12.20 0.43 9.16
CA GLU A 40 -13.29 -0.51 8.95
C GLU A 40 -13.82 -0.37 7.52
N LEU A 41 -13.82 -1.47 6.76
CA LEU A 41 -14.50 -1.55 5.46
C LEU A 41 -15.97 -1.85 5.69
N ALA A 42 -16.77 -0.79 5.76
CA ALA A 42 -18.19 -0.86 6.05
C ALA A 42 -19.03 -0.06 5.04
N GLY A 43 -20.35 -0.22 5.13
CA GLY A 43 -21.30 0.46 4.25
C GLY A 43 -21.22 0.00 2.80
N LEU A 44 -20.76 -1.22 2.54
CA LEU A 44 -20.73 -1.85 1.23
C LEU A 44 -22.13 -2.23 0.77
N THR A 45 -22.40 -2.07 -0.53
CA THR A 45 -23.57 -2.67 -1.19
C THR A 45 -23.45 -4.19 -1.24
N ASP A 46 -24.55 -4.90 -1.48
CA ASP A 46 -24.54 -6.36 -1.56
C ASP A 46 -23.56 -6.89 -2.63
N ALA A 47 -23.49 -6.21 -3.79
CA ALA A 47 -22.56 -6.56 -4.86
C ALA A 47 -21.09 -6.32 -4.47
N GLU A 48 -20.79 -5.24 -3.73
CA GLU A 48 -19.46 -4.98 -3.20
C GLU A 48 -19.06 -6.02 -2.13
N GLN A 49 -20.00 -6.44 -1.28
CA GLN A 49 -19.77 -7.49 -0.28
C GLN A 49 -19.49 -8.85 -0.95
N GLU A 50 -20.27 -9.21 -1.97
CA GLU A 50 -20.06 -10.42 -2.77
C GLU A 50 -18.69 -10.40 -3.45
N PHE A 51 -18.33 -9.27 -4.06
CA PHE A 51 -17.02 -9.08 -4.68
C PHE A 51 -15.86 -9.25 -3.69
N ILE A 52 -15.94 -8.64 -2.50
CA ILE A 52 -14.91 -8.79 -1.46
C ILE A 52 -14.84 -10.24 -0.98
N THR A 53 -15.98 -10.89 -0.77
CA THR A 53 -16.04 -12.29 -0.31
C THR A 53 -15.39 -13.22 -1.34
N MET A 54 -15.76 -13.10 -2.61
CA MET A 54 -15.14 -13.84 -3.71
C MET A 54 -13.62 -13.57 -3.77
N THR A 55 -13.20 -12.30 -3.65
CA THR A 55 -11.77 -11.95 -3.68
C THR A 55 -10.99 -12.59 -2.52
N ILE A 56 -11.60 -12.69 -1.33
CA ILE A 56 -11.00 -13.38 -0.18
C ILE A 56 -10.90 -14.89 -0.45
N GLU A 57 -11.94 -15.50 -1.00
CA GLU A 57 -11.97 -16.94 -1.32
C GLU A 57 -10.95 -17.33 -2.40
N GLU A 58 -10.83 -16.50 -3.45
CA GLU A 58 -9.88 -16.70 -4.55
C GLU A 58 -8.46 -16.20 -4.21
N GLY A 59 -8.34 -15.40 -3.15
CA GLY A 59 -7.09 -14.81 -2.65
C GLY A 59 -6.63 -13.54 -3.39
N SER A 60 -7.11 -13.31 -4.62
CA SER A 60 -6.83 -12.08 -5.37
C SER A 60 -7.82 -11.91 -6.52
N PHE A 61 -8.06 -10.67 -6.92
CA PHE A 61 -8.85 -10.32 -8.11
C PHE A 61 -8.01 -9.49 -9.08
N TYR A 62 -8.10 -9.78 -10.38
CA TYR A 62 -7.44 -9.03 -11.43
C TYR A 62 -8.46 -8.46 -12.42
N LYS A 63 -8.50 -7.13 -12.51
CA LYS A 63 -9.40 -6.43 -13.44
C LYS A 63 -9.03 -6.70 -14.90
N GLY A 64 -9.99 -7.21 -15.66
CA GLY A 64 -9.80 -7.65 -17.04
C GLY A 64 -10.99 -7.28 -17.94
N PRO A 65 -10.83 -7.36 -19.28
CA PRO A 65 -11.91 -7.02 -20.21
C PRO A 65 -13.12 -7.97 -20.16
N SER A 66 -13.02 -9.08 -19.41
CA SER A 66 -14.11 -10.05 -19.21
C SER A 66 -13.99 -10.68 -17.83
N ASP A 67 -13.77 -9.83 -16.81
CA ASP A 67 -13.66 -10.25 -15.41
C ASP A 67 -15.01 -10.57 -14.75
N GLY A 68 -16.13 -10.27 -15.43
CA GLY A 68 -17.48 -10.55 -14.93
C GLY A 68 -17.92 -9.64 -13.78
N VAL A 69 -17.10 -8.65 -13.39
CA VAL A 69 -17.38 -7.71 -12.31
C VAL A 69 -17.65 -6.34 -12.91
N ASP A 70 -18.80 -5.77 -12.56
CA ASP A 70 -19.12 -4.41 -12.98
C ASP A 70 -18.04 -3.43 -12.51
N ASN A 71 -17.67 -2.49 -13.40
CA ASN A 71 -16.71 -1.44 -13.07
C ASN A 71 -17.17 -0.60 -11.88
N GLU A 72 -18.49 -0.42 -11.69
CA GLU A 72 -19.04 0.32 -10.56
C GLU A 72 -18.78 -0.38 -9.22
N VAL A 73 -18.81 -1.71 -9.19
CA VAL A 73 -18.55 -2.50 -7.97
C VAL A 73 -17.09 -2.34 -7.53
N PHE A 74 -16.15 -2.51 -8.47
CA PHE A 74 -14.74 -2.28 -8.16
C PHE A 74 -14.48 -0.80 -7.81
N GLY A 75 -15.09 0.12 -8.56
CA GLY A 75 -14.93 1.55 -8.36
C GLY A 75 -15.37 2.01 -6.96
N GLY A 76 -16.50 1.52 -6.47
CA GLY A 76 -16.98 1.83 -5.12
C GLY A 76 -16.07 1.28 -4.01
N VAL A 77 -15.50 0.08 -4.19
CA VAL A 77 -14.47 -0.44 -3.29
C VAL A 77 -13.20 0.42 -3.35
N ALA A 78 -12.71 0.70 -4.56
CA ALA A 78 -11.52 1.53 -4.78
C ALA A 78 -11.67 2.93 -4.16
N ASP A 79 -12.85 3.55 -4.29
CA ASP A 79 -13.18 4.85 -3.71
C ASP A 79 -12.98 4.86 -2.19
N ARG A 80 -13.38 3.80 -1.51
CA ARG A 80 -13.19 3.66 -0.06
C ARG A 80 -11.71 3.54 0.29
N PHE A 81 -10.94 2.76 -0.45
CA PHE A 81 -9.50 2.61 -0.21
C PHE A 81 -8.73 3.92 -0.42
N VAL A 82 -8.90 4.60 -1.55
CA VAL A 82 -8.19 5.86 -1.81
C VAL A 82 -8.67 7.03 -0.93
N SER A 83 -9.83 6.90 -0.29
CA SER A 83 -10.26 7.85 0.75
C SER A 83 -9.39 7.77 2.02
N GLN A 84 -8.74 6.63 2.25
CA GLN A 84 -7.87 6.36 3.39
C GLN A 84 -6.39 6.45 2.97
N PRO A 85 -5.52 7.02 3.81
CA PRO A 85 -4.08 6.98 3.56
C PRO A 85 -3.57 5.53 3.52
N ALA A 86 -2.83 5.17 2.48
CA ALA A 86 -2.13 3.90 2.36
C ALA A 86 -0.96 3.85 3.34
N LEU A 87 -0.74 2.68 3.93
CA LEU A 87 0.44 2.38 4.75
C LEU A 87 1.71 2.46 3.92
N PHE A 88 1.67 1.84 2.73
CA PHE A 88 2.77 1.84 1.78
C PHE A 88 2.25 2.17 0.39
N THR A 89 3.10 2.82 -0.39
CA THR A 89 2.92 3.04 -1.83
C THR A 89 4.18 2.56 -2.54
N PRO A 90 4.29 1.25 -2.82
CA PRO A 90 5.49 0.66 -3.42
C PRO A 90 5.82 1.25 -4.79
N ASP A 91 4.78 1.57 -5.56
CA ASP A 91 4.80 2.17 -6.88
C ASP A 91 3.77 3.30 -6.97
N GLU A 92 3.82 4.10 -8.05
CA GLU A 92 2.93 5.26 -8.25
C GLU A 92 1.44 4.89 -8.32
N SER A 93 1.12 3.66 -8.74
CA SER A 93 -0.26 3.15 -8.84
C SER A 93 -0.64 2.16 -7.75
N GLU A 94 0.30 1.77 -6.88
CA GLU A 94 0.08 0.71 -5.90
C GLU A 94 -0.06 1.28 -4.49
N GLY A 95 -1.08 0.83 -3.77
CA GLY A 95 -1.28 1.14 -2.36
C GLY A 95 -1.48 -0.12 -1.52
N GLU A 96 -1.05 -0.05 -0.27
CA GLU A 96 -1.27 -1.08 0.74
C GLU A 96 -1.98 -0.52 1.96
N TRP A 97 -2.98 -1.23 2.46
CA TRP A 97 -3.78 -0.82 3.61
C TRP A 97 -4.00 -1.96 4.60
N LEU A 98 -4.16 -1.61 5.87
CA LEU A 98 -4.66 -2.52 6.89
C LEU A 98 -6.14 -2.23 7.13
N THR A 99 -6.98 -3.20 6.82
CA THR A 99 -8.43 -3.03 6.77
C THR A 99 -9.11 -4.07 7.63
N ARG A 100 -10.22 -3.74 8.29
CA ARG A 100 -11.09 -4.73 8.92
C ARG A 100 -12.36 -4.93 8.11
N TYR A 101 -12.68 -6.18 7.81
CA TYR A 101 -13.91 -6.59 7.17
C TYR A 101 -14.47 -7.81 7.90
N ASP A 102 -15.77 -7.76 8.24
CA ASP A 102 -16.45 -8.81 9.02
C ASP A 102 -15.67 -9.28 10.26
N GLY A 103 -15.15 -8.32 11.04
CA GLY A 103 -14.39 -8.60 12.26
C GLY A 103 -12.95 -9.10 12.06
N THR A 104 -12.53 -9.36 10.83
CA THR A 104 -11.20 -9.88 10.48
C THR A 104 -10.32 -8.80 9.87
N ASP A 105 -9.05 -8.75 10.29
CA ASP A 105 -8.07 -7.82 9.73
C ASP A 105 -7.42 -8.42 8.47
N TYR A 106 -7.43 -7.65 7.39
CA TYR A 106 -6.83 -7.99 6.10
C TYR A 106 -5.74 -6.98 5.73
N TRP A 107 -4.65 -7.50 5.18
CA TRP A 107 -3.69 -6.71 4.43
C TRP A 107 -4.18 -6.63 2.99
N VAL A 108 -4.56 -5.44 2.54
CA VAL A 108 -5.10 -5.23 1.20
C VAL A 108 -4.08 -4.48 0.37
N ARG A 109 -3.85 -4.98 -0.83
CA ARG A 109 -2.94 -4.40 -1.82
C ARG A 109 -3.73 -4.20 -3.10
N ILE A 110 -3.70 -2.99 -3.65
CA ILE A 110 -4.39 -2.67 -4.90
C ILE A 110 -3.42 -1.94 -5.80
N ASP A 111 -3.24 -2.46 -7.01
CA ASP A 111 -2.52 -1.80 -8.10
C ASP A 111 -3.52 -1.22 -9.10
N PHE A 112 -3.56 0.10 -9.17
CA PHE A 112 -4.43 0.88 -10.04
C PHE A 112 -3.84 1.11 -11.45
N VAL A 113 -2.90 0.26 -11.92
CA VAL A 113 -2.29 0.37 -13.26
C VAL A 113 -3.30 0.46 -14.41
N ARG A 114 -4.52 -0.08 -14.25
CA ARG A 114 -5.62 0.00 -15.23
C ARG A 114 -6.67 1.07 -14.93
N MET A 115 -6.50 1.84 -13.86
CA MET A 115 -7.48 2.80 -13.36
C MET A 115 -6.76 4.02 -12.77
N SER A 116 -6.07 4.76 -13.64
CA SER A 116 -5.18 5.88 -13.23
C SER A 116 -5.87 6.95 -12.40
N GLU A 117 -7.18 7.14 -12.56
CA GLU A 117 -7.98 8.05 -11.75
C GLU A 117 -7.93 7.77 -10.24
N TYR A 118 -7.67 6.52 -9.84
CA TYR A 118 -7.46 6.13 -8.44
C TYR A 118 -6.00 6.25 -8.02
N ALA A 119 -5.05 5.97 -8.92
CA ALA A 119 -3.62 6.19 -8.67
C ALA A 119 -3.35 7.65 -8.30
N ASP A 120 -3.95 8.60 -9.03
CA ASP A 120 -3.81 10.05 -8.78
C ASP A 120 -4.36 10.50 -7.41
N ARG A 121 -5.17 9.65 -6.76
CA ARG A 121 -5.80 9.92 -5.45
C ARG A 121 -5.05 9.26 -4.29
N LEU A 122 -4.06 8.42 -4.57
CA LEU A 122 -3.26 7.76 -3.54
C LEU A 122 -2.58 8.79 -2.65
N ARG A 123 -2.68 8.56 -1.35
CA ARG A 123 -1.98 9.32 -0.32
C ARG A 123 -1.32 8.30 0.60
N SER A 124 -0.06 8.50 0.95
CA SER A 124 0.60 7.69 1.96
C SER A 124 0.41 8.31 3.35
N VAL A 125 0.46 7.47 4.38
CA VAL A 125 0.60 7.96 5.75
C VAL A 125 1.92 8.73 5.86
N GLU A 126 1.88 9.92 6.45
CA GLU A 126 3.09 10.75 6.60
C GLU A 126 4.11 10.08 7.55
N LYS A 127 3.62 9.23 8.45
CA LYS A 127 4.42 8.44 9.40
C LYS A 127 3.76 7.09 9.65
N LEU A 128 4.55 6.04 9.49
CA LEU A 128 4.32 4.68 10.02
C LEU A 128 4.87 4.53 11.44
#